data_AF-A0A1E5V5M2-F1
#
_entry.id   AF-A0A1E5V5M2-F1
#
_cell.length_a   1.000
_cell.length_b   1.000
_cell.length_c   1.000
_cell.angle_alpha   90.00
_cell.angle_beta   90.00
_cell.angle_gamma   90.00
#
_symmetry.space_group_name_H-M   'P 1'
#
loop_
_entity.id
_entity.type
_entity.pdbx_description
1 polymer ?
#
loop_
_entity_poly.entity_id
_entity_poly.type
_entity_poly.pdbx_seq_one_letter_code
_entity_poly.pdbx_strand_id
1 'polypeptide(L)'
;MSLCKQLTSLQYLEFRGEGISSMVKLTDEQERALQLLNSLQLLRFSDFPNLLSVPANLRSLVSLKAVDIFSCPSISGLPEMATTCRLYVSDCSEELSSRYEEWQQPREMMEDETLNVN
;
A
#
# COMPACT_ATOMS: atom_id res chain seq x y z
N MET A 1 -25.76 3.29 8.63
CA MET A 1 -24.38 3.19 9.16
C MET A 1 -23.61 2.27 8.22
N SER A 2 -22.43 2.65 7.72
CA SER A 2 -21.64 1.76 6.86
C SER A 2 -20.93 0.71 7.72
N LEU A 3 -20.87 -0.53 7.22
CA LEU A 3 -20.25 -1.67 7.90
C LEU A 3 -18.79 -1.36 8.31
N CYS A 4 -18.07 -0.59 7.50
CA CYS A 4 -16.68 -0.21 7.76
C CYS A 4 -16.49 0.56 9.09
N LYS A 5 -17.48 1.34 9.54
CA LYS A 5 -17.40 2.01 10.86
C LYS A 5 -17.46 1.05 12.04
N GLN A 6 -17.95 -0.18 11.83
CA GLN A 6 -18.08 -1.20 12.86
C GLN A 6 -16.90 -2.17 12.87
N LEU A 7 -16.06 -2.16 11.83
CA LEU A 7 -14.86 -3.01 11.71
C LEU A 7 -13.66 -2.41 12.46
N THR A 8 -13.88 -1.99 13.71
CA THR A 8 -12.89 -1.27 14.53
C THR A 8 -11.71 -2.13 14.99
N SER A 9 -11.75 -3.44 14.78
CA SER A 9 -10.65 -4.36 15.12
C SER A 9 -10.00 -4.98 13.89
N LEU A 10 -10.42 -4.59 12.67
CA LEU A 10 -9.87 -5.15 11.46
C LEU A 10 -8.43 -4.64 11.26
N GLN A 11 -7.46 -5.55 11.36
CA GLN A 11 -6.03 -5.24 11.22
C GLN A 11 -5.47 -5.64 9.86
N TYR A 12 -6.11 -6.57 9.17
CA TYR A 12 -5.71 -7.07 7.87
C TYR A 12 -6.87 -6.95 6.90
N LEU A 13 -6.61 -6.38 5.73
CA LEU A 13 -7.56 -6.32 4.63
C LEU A 13 -6.82 -6.68 3.34
N GLU A 14 -7.36 -7.63 2.61
CA GLU A 14 -6.85 -8.04 1.31
C GLU A 14 -7.94 -7.88 0.25
N PHE A 15 -7.58 -7.18 -0.81
CA PHE A 15 -8.28 -7.22 -2.08
C PHE A 15 -7.55 -8.28 -2.92
N ARG A 16 -8.24 -9.38 -3.21
CA ARG A 16 -7.74 -10.44 -4.06
C ARG A 16 -8.54 -10.47 -5.35
N GLY A 17 -7.86 -10.28 -6.46
CA GLY A 17 -8.39 -10.52 -7.78
C GLY A 17 -8.34 -12.00 -8.13
N GLU A 18 -9.13 -12.36 -9.13
CA GLU A 18 -8.94 -13.59 -9.88
C GLU A 18 -8.33 -13.18 -11.23
N GLY A 19 -7.47 -13.97 -11.86
CA GLY A 19 -6.65 -13.55 -13.03
C GLY A 19 -7.38 -12.98 -14.28
N ILE A 20 -8.71 -12.89 -14.26
CA ILE A 20 -9.57 -12.21 -15.25
C ILE A 20 -10.18 -10.90 -14.71
N SER A 21 -9.74 -10.43 -13.55
CA SER A 21 -10.33 -9.31 -12.84
C SER A 21 -10.22 -8.03 -13.67
N SER A 22 -11.35 -7.36 -13.85
CA SER A 22 -11.47 -6.08 -14.54
C SER A 22 -11.29 -4.87 -13.62
N MET A 23 -10.91 -5.08 -12.35
CA MET A 23 -10.72 -3.98 -11.42
C MET A 23 -9.53 -3.13 -11.82
N VAL A 24 -9.81 -1.86 -12.11
CA VAL A 24 -8.82 -0.86 -12.53
C VAL A 24 -8.35 0.01 -11.36
N LYS A 25 -9.25 0.30 -10.43
CA LYS A 25 -9.01 1.07 -9.20
C LYS A 25 -10.19 0.87 -8.24
N LEU A 26 -10.05 1.32 -6.99
CA LEU A 26 -11.19 1.47 -6.11
C LEU A 26 -12.08 2.64 -6.56
N THR A 27 -13.37 2.55 -6.24
CA THR A 27 -14.29 3.68 -6.38
C THR A 27 -14.08 4.67 -5.24
N ASP A 28 -14.48 5.93 -5.43
CA ASP A 28 -14.38 6.95 -4.37
C ASP A 28 -15.16 6.58 -3.10
N GLU A 29 -16.21 5.76 -3.22
CA GLU A 29 -16.95 5.25 -2.07
C GLU A 29 -16.15 4.18 -1.32
N GLN A 30 -15.50 3.26 -2.03
CA GLN A 30 -14.63 2.24 -1.44
C GLN A 30 -13.41 2.89 -0.76
N GLU A 31 -12.81 3.92 -1.36
CA GLU A 31 -11.72 4.66 -0.74
C GLU A 31 -12.16 5.36 0.56
N ARG A 32 -13.31 6.05 0.54
CA ARG A 32 -13.87 6.65 1.76
C ARG A 32 -14.19 5.60 2.82
N ALA A 33 -14.66 4.42 2.42
CA ALA A 33 -14.95 3.33 3.34
C ALA A 33 -13.67 2.76 3.96
N LEU A 34 -12.61 2.60 3.16
CA LEU A 34 -11.28 2.18 3.60
C LEU A 34 -10.73 3.13 4.68
N GLN A 35 -10.90 4.44 4.51
CA GLN A 35 -10.47 5.47 5.48
C GLN A 35 -11.15 5.36 6.86
N LEU A 36 -12.26 4.62 6.98
CA LEU A 36 -12.94 4.39 8.26
C LEU A 36 -12.30 3.27 9.08
N LEU A 37 -11.40 2.48 8.48
CA LEU A 37 -10.75 1.33 9.09
C LEU A 37 -9.51 1.76 9.89
N ASN A 38 -9.74 2.50 10.98
CA ASN A 38 -8.68 3.15 11.77
C ASN A 38 -7.67 2.17 12.41
N SER A 39 -8.02 0.89 12.56
CA SER A 39 -7.15 -0.14 13.15
C SER A 39 -6.44 -1.00 12.11
N LEU A 40 -6.62 -0.70 10.82
CA LEU A 40 -5.99 -1.44 9.75
C LEU A 40 -4.47 -1.27 9.79
N GLN A 41 -3.73 -2.39 9.85
CA GLN A 41 -2.28 -2.42 9.94
C GLN A 41 -1.63 -2.92 8.64
N LEU A 42 -2.29 -3.81 7.91
CA LEU A 42 -1.80 -4.35 6.65
C LEU A 42 -2.92 -4.30 5.61
N LEU A 43 -2.62 -3.63 4.50
CA LEU A 43 -3.46 -3.57 3.31
C LEU A 43 -2.77 -4.29 2.16
N ARG A 44 -3.45 -5.25 1.55
CA ARG A 44 -2.91 -6.04 0.45
C ARG A 44 -3.77 -5.96 -0.81
N PHE A 45 -3.12 -5.86 -1.95
CA PHE A 45 -3.70 -6.06 -3.27
C PHE A 45 -2.98 -7.24 -3.95
N SER A 46 -3.72 -8.25 -4.38
CA SER A 46 -3.16 -9.42 -5.05
C SER A 46 -3.93 -9.75 -6.33
N ASP A 47 -3.22 -10.20 -7.36
CA ASP A 47 -3.78 -10.85 -8.56
C ASP A 47 -4.75 -9.96 -9.38
N PHE A 48 -4.43 -8.67 -9.54
CA PHE A 48 -5.19 -7.75 -10.40
C PHE A 48 -4.42 -7.33 -11.66
N PRO A 49 -4.62 -8.00 -12.80
CA PRO A 49 -3.86 -7.73 -14.02
C PRO A 49 -4.08 -6.31 -14.59
N ASN A 50 -5.26 -5.72 -14.34
CA ASN A 50 -5.66 -4.42 -14.89
C ASN A 50 -5.64 -3.27 -13.86
N LEU A 51 -5.16 -3.52 -12.63
CA LEU A 51 -5.12 -2.49 -11.59
C LEU A 51 -4.09 -1.41 -11.96
N LEU A 52 -4.56 -0.18 -12.16
CA LEU A 52 -3.71 0.95 -12.53
C LEU A 52 -3.22 1.71 -11.29
N SER A 53 -4.01 1.73 -10.22
CA SER A 53 -3.70 2.51 -9.02
C SER A 53 -4.34 1.93 -7.76
N VAL A 54 -3.59 1.96 -6.66
CA VAL A 54 -4.13 1.86 -5.30
C VAL A 54 -4.50 3.25 -4.77
N PRO A 55 -5.26 3.37 -3.66
CA PRO A 55 -5.68 4.67 -3.14
C PRO A 55 -4.47 5.57 -2.86
N ALA A 56 -4.53 6.81 -3.34
CA ALA A 56 -3.39 7.71 -3.23
C ALA A 56 -3.15 8.14 -1.77
N ASN A 57 -4.21 8.40 -0.99
CA ASN A 57 -4.09 8.91 0.38
C ASN A 57 -4.22 7.78 1.42
N LEU A 58 -3.20 6.93 1.53
CA LEU A 58 -3.11 5.92 2.58
C LEU A 58 -2.60 6.49 3.91
N ARG A 59 -2.02 7.69 3.88
CA ARG A 59 -1.54 8.41 5.08
C ARG A 59 -2.63 8.65 6.13
N SER A 60 -3.90 8.73 5.72
CA SER A 60 -5.03 8.87 6.66
C SER A 60 -5.27 7.61 7.52
N LEU A 61 -4.77 6.45 7.10
CA LEU A 61 -4.87 5.20 7.84
C LEU A 61 -3.78 5.17 8.93
N VAL A 62 -4.06 5.80 10.06
CA VAL A 62 -3.06 6.07 11.12
C VAL A 62 -2.39 4.82 11.71
N SER A 63 -3.05 3.67 11.66
CA SER A 63 -2.49 2.40 12.16
C SER A 63 -1.76 1.58 11.10
N LEU A 64 -1.75 2.04 9.84
CA LEU A 64 -1.21 1.27 8.73
C LEU A 64 0.30 1.17 8.83
N LYS A 65 0.80 -0.07 8.81
CA LYS A 65 2.22 -0.41 8.94
C LYS A 65 2.80 -0.98 7.65
N ALA A 66 1.96 -1.59 6.81
CA ALA A 66 2.41 -2.20 5.58
C ALA A 66 1.35 -2.13 4.48
N VAL A 67 1.84 -1.96 3.25
CA VAL A 67 1.09 -2.11 2.02
C VAL A 67 1.80 -3.15 1.17
N ASP A 68 1.07 -4.17 0.77
CA ASP A 68 1.58 -5.23 -0.08
C ASP A 68 0.87 -5.22 -1.43
N ILE A 69 1.62 -5.28 -2.53
CA ILE A 69 1.07 -5.35 -3.89
C ILE A 69 1.73 -6.52 -4.63
N PHE A 70 0.90 -7.45 -5.09
CA PHE A 70 1.33 -8.72 -5.69
C PHE A 70 0.63 -8.99 -7.00
N SER A 71 1.37 -9.44 -8.02
CA SER A 71 0.79 -9.90 -9.29
C SER A 71 -0.14 -8.84 -9.93
N CYS A 72 0.29 -7.58 -9.90
CA CYS A 72 -0.44 -6.43 -10.43
C CYS A 72 0.39 -5.74 -11.53
N PRO A 73 0.52 -6.33 -12.73
CA PRO A 73 1.47 -5.87 -13.75
C PRO A 73 1.17 -4.48 -14.34
N SER A 74 -0.06 -3.96 -14.23
CA SER A 74 -0.45 -2.68 -14.85
C SER A 74 -0.35 -1.46 -13.91
N ILE A 75 0.03 -1.65 -12.65
CA ILE A 75 0.05 -0.57 -11.66
C ILE A 75 1.28 0.33 -11.86
N SER A 76 1.12 1.66 -11.97
CA SER A 76 2.25 2.57 -12.26
C SER A 76 2.58 3.57 -11.14
N GLY A 77 1.76 3.63 -10.08
CA GLY A 77 1.87 4.65 -9.03
C GLY A 77 2.25 4.11 -7.65
N LEU A 78 3.19 4.78 -6.97
CA LEU A 78 3.38 4.63 -5.53
C LEU A 78 2.28 5.41 -4.77
N PRO A 79 1.62 4.80 -3.77
CA PRO A 79 0.67 5.53 -2.91
C PRO A 79 1.38 6.48 -1.93
N GLU A 80 0.71 7.55 -1.53
CA GLU A 80 1.14 8.41 -0.42
C GLU A 80 0.79 7.73 0.91
N MET A 81 1.83 7.27 1.60
CA MET A 81 1.72 6.59 2.89
C MET A 81 2.57 7.29 3.95
N ALA A 82 2.32 6.97 5.22
CA ALA A 82 3.16 7.43 6.31
C ALA A 82 4.61 6.94 6.13
N THR A 83 5.60 7.73 6.55
CA THR A 83 7.03 7.36 6.47
C THR A 83 7.39 6.14 7.31
N THR A 84 6.55 5.74 8.25
CA THR A 84 6.67 4.52 9.06
C THR A 84 6.05 3.29 8.40
N CYS A 85 5.22 3.49 7.36
CA CYS A 85 4.62 2.42 6.60
C CYS A 85 5.66 1.78 5.67
N ARG A 86 5.61 0.47 5.54
CA ARG A 86 6.45 -0.30 4.61
C ARG A 86 5.64 -0.62 3.35
N LEU A 87 6.28 -0.52 2.20
CA LEU A 87 5.73 -1.01 0.95
C LEU A 87 6.47 -2.28 0.55
N TYR A 88 5.73 -3.27 0.06
CA TYR A 88 6.29 -4.45 -0.58
C TYR A 88 5.59 -4.69 -1.91
N VAL A 89 6.38 -4.90 -2.97
CA VAL A 89 5.90 -5.09 -4.34
C VAL A 89 6.57 -6.33 -4.93
N SER A 90 5.80 -7.18 -5.60
CA SER A 90 6.30 -8.33 -6.37
C SER A 90 5.41 -8.57 -7.57
N ASP A 91 5.99 -8.98 -8.70
CA ASP A 91 5.28 -9.24 -9.95
C ASP A 91 4.34 -8.09 -10.36
N CYS A 92 4.82 -6.86 -10.17
CA CYS A 92 4.13 -5.61 -10.52
C CYS A 92 4.76 -4.99 -11.78
N SER A 93 4.29 -3.81 -12.19
CA SER A 93 4.89 -3.14 -13.35
C SER A 93 6.37 -2.82 -13.13
N GLU A 94 7.11 -2.72 -14.22
CA GLU A 94 8.51 -2.28 -14.20
C GLU A 94 8.65 -0.85 -13.65
N GLU A 95 7.67 0.02 -13.92
CA GLU A 95 7.65 1.40 -13.41
C GLU A 95 7.52 1.43 -11.88
N LEU A 96 6.56 0.67 -11.32
CA LEU A 96 6.39 0.60 -9.87
C LEU A 96 7.62 -0.03 -9.21
N SER A 97 8.18 -1.07 -9.83
CA SER A 97 9.36 -1.78 -9.31
C SER A 97 10.59 -0.88 -9.29
N SER A 98 10.85 -0.14 -10.38
CA SER A 98 11.97 0.82 -10.46
C SER A 98 11.83 1.93 -9.42
N ARG A 99 10.63 2.51 -9.30
CA ARG A 99 10.35 3.53 -8.27
C ARG A 99 10.49 2.97 -6.85
N TYR A 100 10.12 1.70 -6.63
CA TYR A 100 10.27 1.06 -5.33
C TYR A 100 11.74 0.87 -4.95
N GLU A 101 12.59 0.45 -5.88
CA GLU A 101 14.03 0.33 -5.67
C GLU A 101 14.67 1.68 -5.35
N GLU A 102 14.29 2.73 -6.08
CA GLU A 102 14.68 4.10 -5.78
C GLU A 102 14.19 4.56 -4.39
N TRP A 103 13.06 4.05 -3.89
CA TRP A 103 12.53 4.37 -2.56
C TRP A 103 13.22 3.60 -1.42
N GLN A 104 13.86 2.47 -1.69
CA GLN A 104 14.66 1.75 -0.69
C GLN A 104 15.99 2.47 -0.43
N GLN A 105 16.64 3.04 -1.45
CA GLN A 105 17.96 3.67 -1.31
C GLN A 105 18.01 4.84 -0.30
N PRO A 106 17.03 5.78 -0.23
CA PRO A 106 17.03 6.88 0.73
C PRO A 106 16.93 6.45 2.19
N ARG A 107 16.40 5.25 2.48
CA ARG A 107 16.23 4.76 3.84
C ARG A 107 17.51 4.14 4.42
N GLU A 108 18.43 3.67 3.57
CA GLU A 108 19.70 3.07 4.01
C GLU A 108 20.77 4.12 4.36
N MET A 109 20.66 5.36 3.88
CA MET A 109 21.67 6.41 4.10
C MET A 109 21.57 7.15 5.44
N MET A 110 20.79 6.67 6.42
CA MET A 110 20.61 7.33 7.74
C MET A 110 21.11 6.52 8.94
N GLU A 111 21.88 5.45 8.76
CA GLU A 111 22.34 4.59 9.87
C GLU A 111 23.84 4.61 10.21
N ASP A 112 24.68 5.52 9.66
CA ASP A 112 26.14 5.44 9.94
C ASP A 112 26.87 6.77 10.28
N GLU A 113 26.23 7.72 10.97
CA GLU A 113 26.93 8.94 11.47
C GLU A 113 26.79 9.22 12.97
N THR A 114 26.49 8.21 13.79
CA THR A 114 26.71 8.32 15.24
C THR A 114 27.46 7.11 15.76
N LEU A 115 28.80 7.13 15.65
CA LEU A 115 29.76 6.56 16.61
C LEU A 115 31.19 6.73 16.04
N ASN A 116 31.68 7.98 16.01
CA ASN A 116 33.13 8.22 16.03
C ASN A 116 33.42 9.36 17.01
N VAL A 117 33.38 9.02 18.30
CA VAL A 117 33.99 9.82 19.36
C VAL A 117 35.24 9.04 19.77
N ASN A 118 36.38 9.47 19.24
CA ASN A 118 37.71 9.11 19.75
C ASN A 118 38.29 10.32 20.47
#